data_AF-A0A164DZQ5-F1
#
_entry.id   AF-A0A164DZQ5-F1
#
_cell.length_a   1.000
_cell.length_b   1.000
_cell.length_c   1.000
_cell.angle_alpha   90.00
_cell.angle_beta   90.00
_cell.angle_gamma   90.00
#
_symmetry.space_group_name_H-M   'P 1'
#
loop_
_entity.id
_entity.type
_entity.pdbx_description
1 polymer ?
#
loop_
_entity_poly.entity_id
_entity_poly.type
_entity_poly.pdbx_seq_one_letter_code
_entity_poly.pdbx_strand_id
1 'polypeptide(L)' 'WGEEHQRSFEAMKTILISPPILAHPRYDLPMEIHCDASNYGVGAVLVQKHGDEEHVIAYASRLLSNPEINYSVSEKECL' A
#
# COMPACT_ATOMS: atom_id res chain seq x y z
N TRP A 1 -3.57 -4.43 24.73
CA TRP A 1 -2.60 -5.25 23.99
C TRP A 1 -2.40 -6.55 24.75
N GLY A 2 -2.59 -7.71 24.13
CA GLY A 2 -2.46 -9.04 24.77
C GLY A 2 -1.89 -10.07 23.79
N GLU A 3 -1.74 -11.34 24.21
CA GLU A 3 -1.08 -12.37 23.39
C GLU A 3 -1.71 -12.57 22.01
N GLU A 4 -3.04 -12.56 21.93
CA GLU A 4 -3.77 -12.69 20.65
C GLU A 4 -3.47 -11.54 19.68
N HIS A 5 -3.39 -10.32 20.21
CA HIS A 5 -3.05 -9.12 19.44
C HIS A 5 -1.60 -9.19 18.95
N GLN A 6 -0.67 -9.63 19.82
CA GLN A 6 0.74 -9.80 19.48
C GLN A 6 0.93 -10.86 18.39
N ARG A 7 0.26 -12.02 18.53
CA ARG A 7 0.34 -13.10 17.53
C ARG A 7 -0.21 -12.67 16.18
N SER A 8 -1.30 -11.92 16.16
CA SER A 8 -1.88 -11.38 14.91
C SER A 8 -0.95 -10.37 14.24
N PHE A 9 -0.33 -9.49 15.03
CA PHE A 9 0.64 -8.52 14.52
C PHE A 9 1.90 -9.20 13.97
N GLU A 10 2.42 -10.22 14.65
CA GLU A 10 3.55 -11.01 14.16
C GLU A 10 3.20 -11.80 12.89
N ALA A 11 2.02 -12.41 12.82
CA ALA A 11 1.56 -13.08 11.61
C ALA A 11 1.47 -12.12 10.41
N MET A 12 0.93 -10.91 10.63
CA MET A 12 0.86 -9.88 9.61
C MET A 12 2.26 -9.45 9.14
N LYS A 13 3.21 -9.27 10.08
CA LYS A 13 4.60 -9.02 9.74
C LYS A 13 5.20 -10.16 8.91
N THR A 14 4.99 -11.41 9.31
CA THR A 14 5.49 -12.59 8.59
C THR A 14 4.93 -12.64 7.17
N ILE A 15 3.64 -12.39 6.97
CA ILE A 15 3.03 -12.34 5.65
C ILE A 15 3.65 -11.22 4.81
N LEU A 16 3.84 -10.03 5.40
CA LEU A 16 4.47 -8.89 4.72
C LEU A 16 5.95 -9.10 4.36
N ILE A 17 6.64 -10.08 4.97
CA ILE A 17 8.05 -10.41 4.68
C ILE A 17 8.25 -11.77 4.00
N SER A 18 7.16 -12.50 3.71
CA SER A 18 7.22 -13.82 3.07
C SER A 18 6.90 -13.70 1.57
N PRO A 19 7.71 -14.28 0.66
CA PRO A 19 7.45 -14.24 -0.78
C PRO A 19 6.08 -14.82 -1.16
N PRO A 20 5.42 -14.31 -2.22
CA PRO A 20 5.84 -13.23 -3.12
C PRO A 20 5.25 -11.89 -2.68
N ILE A 21 6.01 -11.10 -1.90
CA ILE A 21 5.57 -9.78 -1.43
C ILE A 21 5.55 -8.78 -2.59
N LEU A 22 6.52 -8.91 -3.52
CA LEU A 22 6.74 -8.04 -4.67
C LEU A 22 7.12 -8.88 -5.89
N ALA A 23 6.50 -8.61 -7.03
CA ALA A 23 6.88 -9.15 -8.32
C ALA A 23 7.75 -8.16 -9.09
N HIS A 24 8.54 -8.68 -10.03
CA HIS A 24 9.31 -7.83 -10.93
C HIS A 24 8.37 -7.13 -11.92
N PRO A 25 8.51 -5.80 -12.14
CA PRO A 25 7.66 -5.09 -13.09
C PRO A 25 7.82 -5.62 -14.51
N ARG A 26 6.70 -5.93 -15.15
CA ARG A 26 6.63 -6.28 -16.57
C ARG A 26 6.16 -5.07 -17.37
N TYR A 27 7.09 -4.35 -18.00
CA TYR A 27 6.77 -3.09 -18.69
C TYR A 27 5.88 -3.25 -19.94
N ASP A 28 5.61 -4.49 -20.37
CA ASP A 28 4.67 -4.84 -21.43
C ASP A 28 3.19 -4.91 -20.96
N LEU A 29 2.95 -4.91 -19.64
CA LEU A 29 1.62 -4.99 -19.04
C LEU A 29 1.22 -3.66 -18.39
N PRO A 30 -0.09 -3.31 -18.39
CA PRO A 30 -0.57 -2.11 -17.73
C PRO A 30 -0.29 -2.16 -16.22
N MET A 31 -0.07 -0.99 -15.62
CA MET A 31 0.11 -0.84 -14.18
C MET A 31 -1.11 -0.11 -13.60
N GLU A 32 -1.53 -0.55 -12.42
CA GLU A 32 -2.63 0.06 -11.66
C GLU A 32 -2.07 0.58 -10.33
N ILE A 33 -2.55 1.74 -9.90
CA ILE A 33 -2.18 2.31 -8.61
C ILE A 33 -3.43 2.27 -7.74
N HIS A 34 -3.33 1.59 -6.60
CA HIS A 34 -4.33 1.62 -5.55
C HIS A 34 -3.82 2.54 -4.45
N CYS A 35 -4.46 3.68 -4.24
CA CYS A 35 -4.10 4.64 -3.21
C CYS A 35 -5.22 4.78 -2.17
N ASP A 36 -4.82 5.15 -0.96
CA ASP A 36 -5.70 5.48 0.15
C ASP A 36 -5.03 6.58 0.98
N ALA A 37 -5.82 7.52 1.48
CA ALA A 37 -5.32 8.62 2.30
C ALA A 37 -5.93 8.65 3.70
N SER A 38 -5.07 8.91 4.68
CA SER A 38 -5.47 9.18 6.05
C SER A 38 -5.31 10.67 6.39
N ASN A 39 -5.69 11.05 7.60
CA ASN A 39 -5.43 12.41 8.10
C ASN A 39 -3.95 12.75 8.27
N TYR A 40 -3.04 11.76 8.20
CA TYR A 40 -1.62 11.93 8.50
C TYR A 40 -0.69 11.59 7.34
N GLY A 41 -1.13 10.78 6.38
CA GLY A 41 -0.30 10.29 5.30
C GLY A 41 -1.12 9.60 4.21
N VAL A 42 -0.50 9.46 3.05
CA VAL A 42 -1.03 8.74 1.89
C VAL A 42 -0.25 7.44 1.73
N GLY A 43 -0.96 6.36 1.46
CA GLY A 43 -0.42 5.07 1.06
C GLY A 43 -0.80 4.77 -0.38
N ALA A 44 0.08 4.09 -1.09
CA ALA A 44 -0.20 3.58 -2.43
C ALA A 44 0.45 2.22 -2.65
N VAL A 45 -0.19 1.40 -3.47
CA VAL A 45 0.30 0.12 -3.93
C VAL A 45 0.31 0.15 -5.45
N LEU A 46 1.46 -0.11 -6.05
CA LEU A 46 1.59 -0.32 -7.48
C LEU A 46 1.35 -1.81 -7.75
N VAL A 47 0.31 -2.12 -8.51
CA VAL A 47 -0.08 -3.49 -8.84
C VAL A 47 -0.10 -3.72 -10.34
N GLN A 48 0.02 -4.98 -10.74
CA GLN A 48 0.00 -5.40 -12.12
C GLN A 48 -0.70 -6.74 -12.25
N LYS A 49 -1.63 -6.86 -13.21
CA LYS A 49 -2.32 -8.12 -13.50
C LYS A 49 -1.45 -9.00 -14.40
N HIS A 50 -1.06 -10.19 -13.93
CA HIS A 50 -0.39 -11.21 -14.74
C HIS A 50 -1.40 -12.33 -15.02
N GLY A 51 -2.14 -12.18 -16.12
CA GLY A 51 -3.32 -13.03 -16.36
C GLY A 51 -4.47 -12.59 -15.44
N ASP A 52 -5.01 -13.54 -14.67
CA ASP A 52 -6.11 -13.29 -13.72
C ASP A 52 -5.62 -12.96 -12.30
N GLU A 53 -4.31 -13.02 -12.05
CA GLU A 53 -3.71 -12.76 -10.74
C GLU A 53 -3.16 -11.34 -10.64
N GLU A 54 -3.43 -10.68 -9.51
CA GLU A 54 -2.87 -9.37 -9.20
C GLU A 54 -1.55 -9.53 -8.44
N HIS A 55 -0.50 -8.94 -8.98
CA HIS A 55 0.83 -8.94 -8.38
C HIS A 55 1.19 -7.53 -7.91
N VAL A 56 1.58 -7.42 -6.65
CA VAL A 56 2.13 -6.17 -6.12
C VAL A 56 3.55 -5.98 -6.65
N ILE A 57 3.85 -4.81 -7.18
CA ILE A 57 5.17 -4.43 -7.69
C ILE A 57 5.91 -3.56 -6.68
N ALA A 58 5.20 -2.65 -6.01
CA ALA A 58 5.79 -1.76 -5.01
C ALA A 58 4.73 -1.24 -4.03
N TYR A 59 5.18 -0.93 -2.81
CA TYR A 59 4.44 -0.12 -1.85
C TYR A 59 5.10 1.26 -1.76
N ALA A 60 4.29 2.30 -1.70
CA ALA A 60 4.71 3.66 -1.45
C ALA A 60 3.88 4.25 -0.31
N SER A 61 4.51 5.05 0.54
CA SER A 61 3.80 5.78 1.58
C SER A 61 4.51 7.08 1.87
N ARG A 62 3.76 8.15 2.10
CA ARG A 62 4.31 9.46 2.40
C ARG A 62 3.46 10.14 3.46
N LEU A 63 4.10 10.82 4.41
CA LEU A 63 3.40 11.69 5.35
C LEU A 63 2.92 12.96 4.65
N LEU A 64 1.74 13.44 5.06
CA LEU A 64 1.24 14.74 4.62
C LEU A 64 2.10 15.84 5.21
N SER A 65 2.44 16.83 4.39
CA SER A 65 3.06 18.08 4.84
C SER A 65 2.06 18.95 5.60
N ASN A 66 2.56 19.92 6.37
CA ASN A 66 1.70 20.81 7.17
C ASN A 66 0.55 21.47 6.37
N PRO A 67 0.73 21.91 5.11
CA PRO A 67 -0.37 22.38 4.30
C PRO A 67 -1.37 21.28 3.91
N GLU A 68 -0.88 20.12 3.47
CA GLU A 68 -1.69 19.01 2.95
C GLU A 68 -2.60 18.38 4.02
N ILE A 69 -2.22 18.46 5.31
CA ILE A 69 -3.07 18.02 6.43
C ILE A 69 -4.42 18.75 6.44
N ASN A 70 -4.47 20.00 5.95
CA ASN A 70 -5.69 20.81 5.95
C ASN A 70 -6.59 20.56 4.73
N TYR A 71 -6.16 19.74 3.77
CA TYR A 71 -6.98 19.41 2.61
C TYR A 71 -8.18 18.55 3.00
N SER A 72 -9.24 18.63 2.20
CA SER A 72 -10.40 17.76 2.33
C SER A 72 -9.99 16.30 2.07
N VAL A 73 -10.81 15.35 2.53
CA VAL A 73 -10.55 13.92 2.34
C VAL A 73 -10.41 13.62 0.84
N SER A 74 -11.32 14.12 0.00
CA SER A 74 -11.26 13.88 -1.45
C SER A 74 -9.99 14.44 -2.10
N GLU A 75 -9.48 15.58 -1.62
CA GLU A 75 -8.21 16.13 -2.11
C GLU A 75 -7.01 15.28 -1.67
N LYS A 76 -7.02 14.77 -0.43
CA LYS A 76 -5.96 13.89 0.10
C LYS A 76 -5.88 12.57 -0.65
N GLU A 77 -7.01 11.99 -1.06
CA GLU A 77 -7.05 10.78 -1.90
C GLU A 77 -6.42 10.99 -3.28
N CYS A 78 -6.35 12.25 -3.75
CA CYS A 78 -5.82 12.61 -5.07
C CYS A 78 -4.35 13.08 -5.04
N LEU A 79 -3.66 13.00 -3.90
CA LEU A 79 -2.25 13.40 -3.73
C LEU A 79 -1.27 12.30 -4.12
#